data_AF-A0A7C4U8T5-F1
#
_entry.id   AF-A0A7C4U8T5-F1
#
_cell.length_a   1.000
_cell.length_b   1.000
_cell.length_c   1.000
_cell.angle_alpha   90.00
_cell.angle_beta   90.00
_cell.angle_gamma   90.00
#
_symmetry.space_group_name_H-M   'P 1'
#
loop_
_entity.id
_entity.type
_entity.pdbx_description
1 polymer ?
#
loop_
_entity_poly.entity_id
_entity_poly.type
_entity_poly.pdbx_seq_one_letter_code
_entity_poly.pdbx_strand_id
1 'polypeptide(L)'
;MNNSDQDLWNRVRERLKSNVGDDIFNSWFARMELEAIEGDTVRLSVPTRFLKSWVQSHYADRLLACWQEEVPTITRIELTVRSAVLKPLPPKVKPPEIAPTVNDKR
;
A
#
# COMPACT_ATOMS: atom_id res chain seq x y z
N MET A 1 11.59 4.15 17.09
CA MET A 1 10.71 3.19 16.39
C MET A 1 9.63 2.76 17.37
N ASN A 2 8.37 3.15 17.16
CA ASN A 2 7.30 2.76 18.09
C ASN A 2 6.88 1.33 17.75
N ASN A 3 7.09 0.41 18.68
CA ASN A 3 6.81 -1.02 18.49
C ASN A 3 5.33 -1.28 18.17
N SER A 4 4.43 -0.40 18.64
CA SER A 4 2.99 -0.45 18.37
C SER A 4 2.63 -0.21 16.91
N ASP A 5 3.35 0.67 16.22
CA ASP A 5 3.09 0.98 14.80
C ASP A 5 3.43 -0.22 13.91
N GLN A 6 4.52 -0.92 14.25
CA GLN A 6 4.94 -2.16 13.58
C GLN A 6 3.97 -3.31 13.81
N ASP A 7 3.43 -3.48 15.03
CA ASP A 7 2.40 -4.49 15.33
C ASP A 7 1.14 -4.25 14.49
N LEU A 8 0.67 -2.99 14.47
CA LEU A 8 -0.45 -2.55 13.63
C LEU A 8 -0.22 -2.85 12.16
N TRP A 9 0.95 -2.49 11.63
CA TRP A 9 1.29 -2.81 10.25
C TRP A 9 1.28 -4.31 10.00
N ASN A 10 1.77 -5.13 10.94
CA ASN A 10 1.77 -6.58 10.77
C ASN A 10 0.35 -7.16 10.70
N ARG A 11 -0.57 -6.68 11.55
CA ARG A 11 -1.99 -7.07 11.48
C ARG A 11 -2.64 -6.67 10.16
N VAL A 12 -2.41 -5.43 9.73
CA VAL A 12 -2.90 -4.94 8.43
C VAL A 12 -2.32 -5.76 7.28
N ARG A 13 -1.04 -6.17 7.37
CA ARG A 13 -0.40 -7.04 6.38
C ARG A 13 -1.04 -8.41 6.32
N GLU A 14 -1.34 -9.03 7.46
CA GLU A 14 -2.03 -10.32 7.51
C GLU A 14 -3.43 -10.23 6.88
N ARG A 15 -4.18 -9.17 7.20
CA ARG A 15 -5.48 -8.92 6.57
C ARG A 15 -5.39 -8.65 5.07
N LEU A 16 -4.45 -7.80 4.65
CA LEU A 16 -4.19 -7.53 3.24
C LEU A 16 -3.88 -8.83 2.51
N LYS A 17 -3.01 -9.65 3.09
CA LYS A 17 -2.63 -10.95 2.55
C LYS A 17 -3.85 -11.86 2.35
N SER A 18 -4.76 -11.94 3.33
CA SER A 18 -6.02 -12.68 3.16
C SER A 18 -6.98 -12.04 2.14
N ASN A 19 -6.97 -10.72 1.97
CA ASN A 19 -7.86 -10.01 1.04
C ASN A 19 -7.38 -10.04 -0.42
N VAL A 20 -6.07 -9.87 -0.65
CA VAL A 20 -5.47 -9.78 -1.99
C VAL A 20 -4.78 -11.08 -2.43
N GLY A 21 -4.51 -12.00 -1.50
CA GLY A 21 -3.78 -13.24 -1.72
C GLY A 21 -2.28 -13.12 -1.52
N ASP A 22 -1.65 -14.24 -1.16
CA ASP A 22 -0.22 -14.39 -0.90
C ASP A 22 0.66 -13.87 -2.05
N ASP A 23 0.34 -14.22 -3.30
CA ASP A 23 1.12 -13.85 -4.49
C ASP A 23 1.17 -12.34 -4.73
N ILE A 24 0.01 -11.68 -4.63
CA ILE A 24 -0.10 -10.22 -4.80
C ILE A 24 0.59 -9.52 -3.63
N PHE A 25 0.38 -10.01 -2.41
CA PHE A 25 1.05 -9.49 -1.22
C PHE A 25 2.57 -9.55 -1.38
N ASN A 26 3.12 -10.71 -1.75
CA ASN A 26 4.57 -10.90 -1.87
C ASN A 26 5.18 -10.09 -3.03
N SER A 27 4.44 -9.92 -4.12
CA SER A 27 4.92 -9.19 -5.29
C SER A 27 4.95 -7.67 -5.08
N TRP A 28 3.93 -7.13 -4.41
CA TRP A 28 3.69 -5.68 -4.34
C TRP A 28 3.86 -5.12 -2.92
N PHE A 29 3.18 -5.71 -1.94
CA PHE A 29 3.12 -5.21 -0.56
C PHE A 29 4.31 -5.64 0.30
N ALA A 30 5.00 -6.73 -0.04
CA ALA A 30 6.16 -7.19 0.73
C ALA A 30 7.34 -6.22 0.68
N ARG A 31 7.44 -5.42 -0.39
CA ARG A 31 8.43 -4.35 -0.54
C ARG A 31 8.00 -3.01 0.05
N MET A 32 6.80 -2.94 0.64
CA MET A 32 6.29 -1.75 1.31
C MET A 32 6.68 -1.76 2.78
N GLU A 33 7.13 -0.62 3.27
CA GLU A 33 7.50 -0.45 4.67
C GLU A 33 6.70 0.67 5.31
N LEU A 34 6.31 0.47 6.56
CA LEU A 34 5.70 1.52 7.36
C LEU A 34 6.78 2.49 7.80
N GLU A 35 6.61 3.76 7.43
CA GLU A 35 7.50 4.84 7.85
C GLU A 35 7.03 5.43 9.19
N ALA A 36 5.75 5.82 9.26
CA ALA A 36 5.14 6.40 10.44
C ALA A 36 3.61 6.41 10.33
N ILE A 37 2.92 6.52 11.46
CA ILE A 37 1.48 6.78 11.52
C ILE A 37 1.29 8.11 12.24
N GLU A 38 0.69 9.08 11.57
CA GLU A 38 0.54 10.45 12.05
C GLU A 38 -0.97 10.76 12.16
N GLY A 39 -1.55 10.55 13.35
CA GLY A 39 -2.96 10.82 13.60
C GLY A 39 -3.90 9.95 12.75
N ASP A 40 -4.51 10.55 11.73
CA ASP A 40 -5.39 9.90 10.76
C ASP A 40 -4.71 9.49 9.44
N THR A 41 -3.40 9.78 9.31
CA THR A 41 -2.64 9.57 8.09
C THR A 41 -1.53 8.54 8.28
N VAL A 42 -1.57 7.46 7.50
CA VAL A 42 -0.51 6.43 7.49
C VAL A 42 0.53 6.75 6.42
N ARG A 43 1.81 6.77 6.79
CA ARG A 43 2.93 6.93 5.85
C ARG A 43 3.61 5.59 5.57
N LEU A 44 3.56 5.18 4.31
CA LEU A 44 4.17 3.96 3.80
C LEU A 44 5.20 4.32 2.75
N SER A 45 6.39 3.73 2.81
CA SER A 45 7.40 3.89 1.78
C SER A 45 7.42 2.71 0.81
N VAL A 46 7.60 3.05 -0.47
CA VAL A 46 7.75 2.09 -1.56
C VAL A 46 9.09 2.31 -2.29
N PRO A 47 9.65 1.26 -2.91
CA PRO A 47 10.86 1.37 -3.72
C PRO A 47 10.68 2.21 -5.00
N THR A 48 9.49 2.20 -5.62
CA THR A 48 9.29 2.84 -6.94
C THR A 48 8.00 3.65 -7.03
N ARG A 49 8.01 4.71 -7.86
CA ARG A 49 6.82 5.53 -8.15
C ARG A 49 5.69 4.75 -8.82
N PHE A 50 6.04 3.77 -9.65
CA PHE A 50 5.06 2.92 -10.32
C PHE A 50 4.26 2.10 -9.31
N LEU A 51 4.95 1.47 -8.34
CA LEU A 51 4.31 0.75 -7.25
C LEU A 51 3.37 1.64 -6.46
N LYS A 52 3.84 2.84 -6.07
CA LYS A 52 3.00 3.84 -5.39
C LYS A 52 1.72 4.11 -6.19
N SER A 53 1.84 4.45 -7.47
CA SER A 53 0.69 4.84 -8.29
C SER A 53 -0.28 3.69 -8.49
N TRP A 54 0.23 2.46 -8.64
CA TRP A 54 -0.58 1.27 -8.84
C TRP A 54 -1.32 0.88 -7.56
N VAL A 55 -0.63 0.81 -6.41
CA VAL A 55 -1.25 0.57 -5.10
C VAL A 55 -2.27 1.66 -4.81
N GLN A 56 -1.94 2.94 -5.06
CA GLN A 56 -2.86 4.05 -4.84
C GLN A 56 -4.10 4.01 -5.75
N SER A 57 -4.00 3.47 -6.97
CA SER A 57 -5.13 3.45 -7.90
C SER A 57 -6.03 2.23 -7.71
N HIS A 58 -5.44 1.07 -7.42
CA HIS A 58 -6.17 -0.21 -7.35
C HIS A 58 -6.47 -0.66 -5.92
N TYR A 59 -5.56 -0.37 -4.99
CA TYR A 59 -5.61 -0.89 -3.62
C TYR A 59 -5.76 0.22 -2.58
N ALA A 60 -5.83 1.50 -2.93
CA ALA A 60 -6.01 2.56 -1.93
C ALA A 60 -7.27 2.36 -1.10
N ASP A 61 -8.38 2.00 -1.75
CA ASP A 61 -9.66 1.76 -1.09
C ASP A 61 -9.59 0.52 -0.18
N ARG A 62 -9.06 -0.59 -0.70
CA ARG A 62 -8.86 -1.84 0.06
C ARG A 62 -7.90 -1.66 1.24
N LEU A 63 -6.81 -0.94 1.01
CA LEU A 63 -5.80 -0.62 2.01
C LEU A 63 -6.42 0.26 3.09
N LEU A 64 -7.19 1.29 2.71
CA LEU A 64 -7.90 2.16 3.65
C LEU A 64 -8.90 1.36 4.49
N ALA A 65 -9.69 0.50 3.87
CA ALA A 65 -10.62 -0.36 4.58
C ALA A 65 -9.90 -1.26 5.60
N CYS A 66 -8.81 -1.92 5.20
CA CYS A 66 -8.01 -2.75 6.12
C CYS A 66 -7.45 -1.93 7.30
N TRP A 67 -7.02 -0.69 7.04
CA TRP A 67 -6.56 0.21 8.09
C TRP A 67 -7.68 0.66 9.01
N GLN A 68 -8.87 0.97 8.48
CA GLN A 68 -10.03 1.40 9.25
C GLN A 68 -10.60 0.31 10.15
N GLU A 69 -10.48 -0.96 9.74
CA GLU A 69 -10.88 -2.11 10.57
C GLU A 69 -10.04 -2.23 11.85
N GLU A 70 -8.75 -1.91 11.78
CA GLU A 70 -7.85 -1.97 12.94
C GLU A 70 -7.82 -0.62 13.69
N VAL A 71 -7.80 0.48 12.94
CA VAL A 71 -7.71 1.85 13.44
C VAL A 71 -8.71 2.74 12.69
N PRO A 72 -9.92 2.92 13.23
CA PRO A 72 -10.97 3.69 12.56
C PRO A 72 -10.64 5.20 12.44
N THR A 73 -9.61 5.68 13.12
CA THR A 73 -9.13 7.06 12.96
C THR A 73 -8.34 7.27 11.68
N ILE A 74 -7.87 6.21 11.02
CA ILE A 74 -7.17 6.34 9.74
C ILE A 74 -8.18 6.68 8.65
N THR A 75 -7.94 7.81 7.99
CA THR A 75 -8.77 8.26 6.84
C THR A 75 -7.94 8.48 5.59
N ARG A 76 -6.60 8.48 5.72
CA ARG A 76 -5.71 8.78 4.61
C ARG A 76 -4.46 7.92 4.62
N ILE A 77 -4.02 7.54 3.43
CA ILE A 77 -2.78 6.78 3.23
C ILE A 77 -1.86 7.56 2.31
N GLU A 78 -0.70 7.92 2.83
CA GLU A 78 0.37 8.61 2.12
C GLU A 78 1.47 7.62 1.76
N LEU A 79 1.59 7.33 0.47
CA LEU A 79 2.68 6.52 -0.07
C LEU A 79 3.85 7.43 -0.45
N THR A 80 5.06 7.18 0.04
CA THR A 80 6.29 7.90 -0.31
C THR A 80 7.22 6.98 -1.09
N VAL A 81 8.06 7.55 -1.96
CA VAL A 81 9.05 6.76 -2.72
C VAL A 81 10.41 7.04 -2.10
N ARG A 82 11.15 5.99 -1.74
CA ARG A 82 12.47 6.13 -1.11
C ARG A 82 13.55 6.74 -2.03
N SER A 83 13.27 6.83 -3.32
CA SER A 83 14.20 7.44 -4.28
C SER A 83 14.14 8.96 -4.19
N ALA A 84 15.27 9.57 -3.82
CA ALA A 84 15.48 11.00 -3.92
C ALA A 84 15.25 11.44 -5.37
N VAL A 85 14.60 12.60 -5.56
CA VAL A 85 14.50 13.40 -6.80
C VAL A 85 13.16 13.30 -7.58
N LEU A 86 12.40 14.42 -7.44
CA LEU A 86 11.42 15.07 -8.36
C LEU A 86 9.91 14.82 -8.24
N LYS A 87 9.29 15.82 -7.57
CA LYS A 87 8.03 16.56 -7.86
C LYS A 87 6.77 15.76 -8.26
N PRO A 88 5.65 15.95 -7.51
CA PRO A 88 4.41 15.21 -7.74
C PRO A 88 3.66 15.72 -8.98
N LEU A 89 3.19 14.78 -9.80
CA LEU A 89 2.11 15.01 -10.75
C LEU A 89 0.84 14.37 -10.16
N PRO A 90 -0.33 15.02 -10.22
CA PRO A 90 -1.57 14.46 -9.70
C PRO A 90 -2.04 13.31 -10.60
N PRO A 91 -2.34 12.11 -10.07
CA PRO A 91 -2.92 11.05 -10.87
C PRO A 91 -4.41 11.36 -11.09
N LYS A 92 -4.73 11.90 -12.28
CA LYS A 92 -6.10 11.83 -12.82
C LYS A 92 -6.37 10.37 -13.18
N VAL A 93 -7.15 9.70 -12.33
CA VAL A 93 -7.58 8.31 -12.49
C VAL A 93 -8.42 8.19 -13.77
N LYS A 94 -7.87 7.48 -14.77
CA LYS A 94 -8.62 6.77 -15.81
C LYS A 94 -8.14 5.31 -15.80
N PRO A 95 -9.02 4.32 -15.97
CA PRO A 95 -8.73 2.92 -15.65
C PRO A 95 -7.83 2.28 -16.72
N PRO A 96 -6.79 1.53 -16.33
CA PRO A 96 -6.26 0.46 -17.13
C PRO A 96 -6.58 -0.88 -16.46
N GLU A 97 -7.42 -1.62 -17.14
CA GLU A 97 -7.59 -3.05 -17.06
C GLU A 97 -6.25 -3.75 -17.31
N ILE A 98 -5.44 -4.02 -16.28
CA ILE A 98 -4.50 -5.15 -16.23
C ILE A 98 -4.26 -5.52 -14.74
N ALA A 99 -5.05 -6.45 -14.21
CA ALA A 99 -4.50 -7.37 -13.21
C ALA A 99 -3.51 -8.28 -13.97
N PRO A 100 -2.35 -8.68 -13.41
CA PRO A 100 -1.54 -9.67 -14.08
C PRO A 100 -2.39 -10.93 -14.19
N THR A 101 -2.76 -11.30 -15.42
CA THR A 101 -2.69 -12.70 -15.83
C THR A 101 -1.29 -13.13 -15.45
N VAL A 102 -1.12 -13.69 -14.24
CA VAL A 102 0.11 -14.38 -13.89
C VAL A 102 0.18 -15.53 -14.88
N ASN A 103 1.05 -15.29 -15.85
CA ASN A 103 1.22 -16.08 -17.01
C ASN A 103 2.05 -17.29 -16.55
N ASP A 104 1.39 -18.30 -15.97
CA ASP A 104 1.97 -19.63 -15.84
C ASP A 104 2.11 -20.19 -17.25
N LYS A 105 3.20 -19.82 -17.92
CA LYS A 105 3.62 -20.40 -19.19
C LYS A 105 4.75 -21.39 -18.89
N ARG A 106 4.31 -22.65 -18.85
CA ARG A 106 4.99 -23.85 -19.38
C ARG A 106 5.80 -24.70 -18.40
#